data_AF-A0A836VZ56-F1
#
_entry.id   AF-A0A836VZ56-F1
#
_cell.length_a   1.000
_cell.length_b   1.000
_cell.length_c   1.000
_cell.angle_alpha   90.00
_cell.angle_beta   90.00
_cell.angle_gamma   90.00
#
_symmetry.space_group_name_H-M   'P 1'
#
loop_
_entity.id
_entity.type
_entity.pdbx_description
1 polymer ?
#
loop_
_entity_poly.entity_id
_entity_poly.type
_entity_poly.pdbx_seq_one_letter_code
_entity_poly.pdbx_strand_id
1 'polypeptide(L)' 'MSEISFEDAFKKLEEIAQRLETDELSLEESLRLYEEGIKFSRICLNILNKAEKRIEIVTISEEGDINISEVDVGEFLGNE' A
#
# COMPACT_ATOMS: atom_id res chain seq x y z
N MET A 1 -20.59 -0.86 0.63
CA MET A 1 -19.54 0.01 1.19
C MET A 1 -18.60 0.32 0.06
N SER A 2 -18.34 1.60 -0.23
CA SER A 2 -17.42 2.00 -1.30
C SER A 2 -16.00 1.61 -0.91
N GLU A 3 -15.37 0.72 -1.69
CA GLU A 3 -13.91 0.55 -1.59
C GLU A 3 -13.26 1.88 -1.98
N ILE A 4 -12.32 2.36 -1.16
CA ILE A 4 -11.51 3.55 -1.47
C ILE A 4 -10.60 3.23 -2.66
N SER A 5 -10.45 4.17 -3.59
CA SER A 5 -9.51 4.03 -4.71
C SER A 5 -8.06 4.09 -4.21
N PHE A 6 -7.12 3.65 -5.04
CA PHE A 6 -5.69 3.78 -4.72
C PHE A 6 -5.32 5.26 -4.59
N GLU A 7 -5.77 6.08 -5.54
CA GLU A 7 -5.49 7.50 -5.63
C GLU A 7 -6.01 8.25 -4.40
N ASP A 8 -7.22 7.93 -3.95
CA ASP A 8 -7.80 8.54 -2.74
C ASP A 8 -7.06 8.11 -1.47
N ALA A 9 -6.69 6.82 -1.36
CA ALA A 9 -5.95 6.30 -0.22
C ALA A 9 -4.54 6.88 -0.15
N PHE A 10 -3.87 6.99 -1.31
CA PHE A 10 -2.54 7.55 -1.42
C PHE A 10 -2.54 9.04 -1.10
N LYS A 11 -3.51 9.80 -1.62
CA LYS A 11 -3.67 11.22 -1.30
C LYS A 11 -3.87 11.45 0.20
N LYS A 12 -4.66 10.60 0.86
CA LYS A 12 -4.85 10.66 2.32
C LYS A 12 -3.56 10.37 3.08
N LEU A 13 -2.77 9.41 2.62
CA LEU A 13 -1.46 9.11 3.19
C LEU A 13 -0.49 10.30 3.04
N GLU A 14 -0.45 10.95 1.88
CA GLU A 14 0.36 12.16 1.66
C GLU A 14 -0.07 13.32 2.56
N GLU A 15 -1.37 13.56 2.70
CA GLU A 15 -1.91 14.58 3.61
C GLU A 15 -1.50 14.32 5.06
N ILE A 16 -1.48 13.06 5.49
CA ILE A 16 -1.05 12.67 6.84
C ILE A 16 0.46 12.87 7.01
N ALA A 17 1.26 12.45 6.03
CA ALA A 17 2.72 12.62 6.05
C ALA A 17 3.11 14.11 6.15
N GLN A 18 2.49 14.96 5.33
CA GLN A 18 2.69 16.42 5.38
C GLN A 18 2.32 17.01 6.75
N ARG A 19 1.23 16.54 7.36
CA ARG A 19 0.85 16.99 8.70
C ARG A 19 1.85 16.55 9.76
N LEU A 20 2.35 15.32 9.69
CA LEU A 20 3.37 14.80 10.61
C LEU A 20 4.68 15.58 10.57
N GLU A 21 4.99 16.27 9.48
CA GLU A 21 6.15 17.16 9.35
C GLU A 21 5.95 18.55 10.00
N THR A 22 4.76 18.85 10.51
CA THR A 22 4.47 20.15 11.12
C THR A 22 4.92 20.20 12.58
N ASP A 23 5.69 21.23 12.95
CA ASP A 23 6.27 21.42 14.30
C ASP A 23 5.23 21.73 15.40
N GLU A 24 3.97 21.96 15.05
CA GLU A 24 2.89 22.35 15.98
C GLU A 24 2.06 21.17 16.52
N LEU A 25 2.39 19.93 16.15
CA LEU A 25 1.62 18.75 16.59
C LEU A 25 1.90 18.38 18.05
N SER A 26 0.84 18.16 18.81
CA SER A 26 0.95 17.51 20.11
C SER A 26 1.31 16.02 19.95
N LEU A 27 1.92 15.42 20.99
CA LEU A 27 2.28 14.01 20.98
C LEU A 27 1.08 13.09 20.68
N GLU A 28 -0.08 13.40 21.25
CA GLU A 28 -1.31 12.63 21.05
C GLU A 28 -1.80 12.72 19.59
N GLU A 29 -1.72 13.92 18.99
CA GLU A 29 -2.07 14.10 17.58
C GLU A 29 -1.08 13.39 16.65
N SER A 30 0.22 13.45 16.93
CA SER A 30 1.25 12.74 16.17
C SER A 30 1.03 11.22 16.20
N LEU A 31 0.70 10.66 17.36
CA LEU A 31 0.36 9.24 17.50
C LEU A 31 -0.88 8.87 16.68
N ARG A 32 -1.94 9.68 16.76
CA ARG A 32 -3.17 9.44 16.00
C ARG A 32 -2.93 9.49 14.49
N LEU A 33 -2.20 10.51 14.03
CA LEU A 33 -1.84 10.66 12.61
C LEU A 33 -0.97 9.50 12.13
N TYR A 34 -0.03 9.05 12.96
CA TYR A 34 0.79 7.89 12.64
C TYR A 34 -0.04 6.62 12.47
N GLU A 35 -0.94 6.31 13.41
CA GLU A 35 -1.85 5.15 13.30
C GLU A 35 -2.72 5.22 12.04
N GLU A 36 -3.23 6.41 11.72
CA GLU A 36 -4.02 6.66 10.52
C GLU A 36 -3.18 6.48 9.25
N GLY A 37 -1.93 6.95 9.24
CA GLY A 37 -0.97 6.76 8.16
C GLY A 37 -0.65 5.29 7.92
N ILE A 38 -0.43 4.50 8.97
CA ILE A 38 -0.22 3.05 8.86
C ILE A 38 -1.43 2.36 8.23
N LYS A 39 -2.65 2.79 8.61
CA LYS A 39 -3.87 2.25 8.01
C LYS A 39 -3.95 2.53 6.51
N PHE A 40 -3.70 3.76 6.07
CA PHE A 40 -3.73 4.10 4.63
C PHE A 40 -2.60 3.42 3.85
N SER A 41 -1.39 3.34 4.42
CA SER A 41 -0.27 2.59 3.84
C SER A 41 -0.63 1.13 3.57
N ARG A 42 -1.26 0.45 4.55
CA ARG A 42 -1.75 -0.94 4.37
C ARG A 42 -2.83 -1.06 3.29
N ILE A 43 -3.70 -0.06 3.17
CA ILE A 43 -4.73 -0.05 2.12
C ILE A 43 -4.06 0.06 0.74
N CYS A 44 -3.13 0.99 0.57
CA CYS A 44 -2.38 1.16 -0.68
C CYS A 44 -1.66 -0.14 -1.07
N LEU A 45 -0.95 -0.75 -0.12
CA LEU A 45 -0.24 -2.01 -0.36
C LEU A 45 -1.20 -3.14 -0.76
N ASN A 46 -2.37 -3.25 -0.12
CA ASN A 46 -3.37 -4.26 -0.47
C ASN A 46 -3.94 -4.05 -1.88
N ILE A 47 -4.16 -2.80 -2.31
CA ILE A 47 -4.63 -2.49 -3.66
C ILE A 47 -3.56 -2.85 -4.70
N LEU A 48 -2.29 -2.52 -4.44
CA LEU A 48 -1.17 -2.87 -5.30
C LEU A 48 -0.99 -4.40 -5.41
N ASN A 49 -1.00 -5.12 -4.29
CA ASN A 49 -0.92 -6.58 -4.28
C ASN A 49 -2.08 -7.25 -5.05
N LYS A 50 -3.30 -6.67 -4.99
CA LYS A 50 -4.43 -7.14 -5.79
C LYS A 50 -4.21 -6.87 -7.28
N ALA A 51 -3.62 -5.74 -7.65
CA ALA A 51 -3.32 -5.40 -9.04
C ALA A 51 -2.23 -6.31 -9.62
N GLU A 52 -1.15 -6.55 -8.86
CA GLU A 52 -0.05 -7.44 -9.22
C GLU A 52 -0.55 -8.87 -9.50
N LYS A 53 -1.30 -9.47 -8.56
CA LYS A 53 -1.89 -10.79 -8.75
C LYS A 53 -2.77 -10.90 -10.00
N ARG A 54 -3.48 -9.82 -10.36
CA ARG A 54 -4.31 -9.81 -11.57
C ARG A 54 -3.46 -9.80 -12.83
N ILE A 55 -2.33 -9.11 -12.83
CA ILE A 55 -1.38 -9.10 -13.96
C ILE A 55 -0.75 -10.48 -14.10
N GLU A 56 -0.27 -11.08 -13.02
CA GLU A 56 0.32 -12.43 -13.02
C GLU A 56 -0.63 -13.49 -13.60
N ILE A 57 -1.90 -13.49 -13.17
CA ILE A 57 -2.92 -14.43 -13.69
C ILE A 57 -3.11 -14.28 -15.21
N VAL A 58 -3.09 -13.05 -15.73
CA VAL A 58 -3.25 -12.79 -17.17
C VAL A 58 -2.03 -13.34 -17.94
N THR A 59 -0.81 -13.08 -17.46
CA THR A 59 0.42 -13.59 -18.09
C THR A 59 0.47 -15.13 -18.10
N ILE A 60 0.10 -15.78 -17.00
CA ILE A 60 0.07 -17.25 -16.90
C ILE A 60 -0.98 -17.86 -17.85
N SER A 61 -2.09 -17.16 -18.07
CA SER A 61 -3.14 -17.63 -18.99
C SER A 61 -2.72 -17.61 -20.47
N GLU A 62 -1.68 -16.86 -20.84
CA GLU A 62 -1.11 -16.87 -22.19
C GLU A 62 -0.10 -18.01 -22.43
N GLU A 63 0.54 -18.56 -21.37
CA GLU A 63 1.58 -19.60 -21.49
C GLU A 63 1.19 -20.99 -20.95
N GLY A 64 0.04 -21.12 -20.28
CA GLY A 64 -0.65 -22.42 -20.14
C GLY A 64 -0.16 -23.37 -19.04
N ASP A 65 0.77 -22.99 -18.16
CA ASP A 65 1.18 -23.81 -17.01
C ASP A 65 1.21 -23.00 -15.71
N ILE A 66 0.36 -23.38 -14.75
CA ILE A 66 0.26 -22.71 -13.43
C ILE A 66 1.28 -23.33 -12.48
N ASN A 67 2.35 -22.61 -12.17
CA ASN A 67 3.19 -22.87 -11.00
C ASN A 67 3.07 -21.69 -10.03
N ILE A 68 2.50 -21.94 -8.85
CA ILE A 68 2.39 -20.94 -7.79
C ILE A 68 3.62 -21.08 -6.92
N SER A 69 4.62 -20.23 -7.13
CA SER A 69 5.65 -19.95 -6.12
C SER A 69 5.27 -18.66 -5.39
N GLU A 70 5.27 -18.68 -4.06
CA GLU A 70 5.13 -17.48 -3.22
C GLU A 70 6.13 -16.42 -3.69
N VAL A 71 5.62 -15.35 -4.30
CA VAL A 71 6.43 -14.17 -4.62
C VAL A 71 6.67 -13.44 -3.31
N ASP A 72 7.89 -13.53 -2.79
CA ASP A 72 8.33 -12.76 -1.65
C ASP A 72 8.61 -11.32 -2.11
N VAL A 73 7.69 -10.42 -1.78
CA VAL A 73 7.74 -8.99 -2.13
C VAL A 73 8.92 -8.28 -1.44
N GLY A 74 9.65 -8.95 -0.54
CA GLY A 74 10.85 -8.43 0.11
C GLY A 74 12.02 -8.13 -0.83
N GLU A 75 12.14 -8.78 -1.98
CA GLU A 75 13.28 -8.61 -2.90
C GLU A 75 13.19 -7.36 -3.80
N PHE A 76 11.99 -6.80 -4.03
CA PHE A 76 11.81 -5.67 -4.97
C PHE A 76 12.06 -4.28 -4.37
N LEU A 77 12.12 -4.14 -3.04
CA LEU A 77 12.30 -2.85 -2.37
C LEU A 77 13.71 -2.61 -1.83
N GLY A 78 14.73 -3.34 -2.31
CA GLY A 78 16.14 -2.94 -2.20
C GLY A 78 16.58 -2.46 -0.81
N ASN A 79 16.18 -3.16 0.26
CA ASN A 79 16.74 -2.94 1.58
C ASN A 79 17.98 -3.83 1.72
N GLU A 80 19.16 -3.20 1.69
CA GLU A 80 20.40 -3.78 2.24
C GLU A 80 20.28 -4.00 3.76
#